data_AF-A0A3C1EL94-F1
#
_entry.id   AF-A0A3C1EL94-F1
#
_cell.length_a   1.000
_cell.length_b   1.000
_cell.length_c   1.000
_cell.angle_alpha   90.00
_cell.angle_beta   90.00
_cell.angle_gamma   90.00
#
_symmetry.space_group_name_H-M   'P 1'
#
loop_
_entity.id
_entity.type
_entity.pdbx_description
1 polymer ?
#
loop_
_entity_poly.entity_id
_entity_poly.type
_entity_poly.pdbx_seq_one_letter_code
_entity_poly.pdbx_strand_id
1 'polypeptide(L)'
;MSNPLSILWDRADAKEPVWSGDEIGPSGAGLADPLIRSGMVAQATNADSVVCDACDVGHIEEVVFLKSPSRTGARHYISCPQHGRVRVPPHRLTQWALDFRALGKAVASGLELAGSPEEVVSNRVWLLGKGSFSGRSREIFMARGLTWTDAAAIVGSATRLNASSNAVVLVAGAVPPDAVWNGENPRVLALSAIASIANGKLSIDRDHLASALSEGRRKAPIVASQSFPTPQGTTWPEVRLQVSEHRVRVTAKGKTKEFSFQEAGFEERRKKGVPDRMWTLLKAIALRGGPLGDQEASLDYKARTNLKQYMTVLRKLIHALIPDIDGDPIPYDKDERQYKAAFKISTDEGPRLQAPQGTTWAGVSISETRNGMIHVSFRAQETYGVSGHRDEDGTAHGLEAAEREVEQEREFDLTSLTLADAQGKPDRRGEALIAVLRGKGVVHRPEDEDDTMLELNGFLCAWIGIDDSAFEFAEFQGKWVAKFESSSEVVPSTRTATRRR
;
A
#
# COMPACT_ATOMS: atom_id res chain seq x y z
N MET A 1 -19.45 19.23 39.08
CA MET A 1 -19.45 17.79 39.37
C MET A 1 -18.48 17.13 38.42
N SER A 2 -17.42 16.50 38.93
CA SER A 2 -16.39 15.85 38.11
C SER A 2 -17.01 14.75 37.25
N ASN A 3 -16.55 14.61 36.00
CA ASN A 3 -16.99 13.56 35.10
C ASN A 3 -16.63 12.19 35.73
N PRO A 4 -17.58 11.30 36.03
CA PRO A 4 -17.28 10.01 36.68
C PRO A 4 -16.27 9.16 35.91
N LEU A 5 -16.14 9.36 34.58
CA LEU A 5 -15.12 8.70 33.77
C LEU A 5 -13.71 9.20 34.03
N SER A 6 -13.51 10.48 34.35
CA SER A 6 -12.14 10.99 34.56
C SER A 6 -11.51 10.31 35.76
N ILE A 7 -12.27 10.13 36.84
CA ILE A 7 -11.80 9.46 38.06
C ILE A 7 -11.57 7.96 37.83
N LEU A 8 -12.39 7.31 36.99
CA LEU A 8 -12.15 5.94 36.56
C LEU A 8 -10.79 5.82 35.85
N TRP A 9 -10.52 6.71 34.88
CA TRP A 9 -9.29 6.69 34.10
C TRP A 9 -8.06 7.04 34.93
N ASP A 10 -8.16 8.04 35.81
CA ASP A 10 -7.11 8.41 36.75
C ASP A 10 -6.75 7.23 37.66
N ARG A 11 -7.75 6.51 38.19
CA ARG A 11 -7.50 5.32 39.03
C ARG A 11 -6.99 4.13 38.20
N ALA A 12 -7.47 3.96 36.98
CA ALA A 12 -7.02 2.90 36.09
C ALA A 12 -5.53 3.04 35.71
N ASP A 13 -4.97 4.25 35.72
CA ASP A 13 -3.54 4.49 35.46
C ASP A 13 -2.68 4.66 36.74
N ALA A 14 -3.28 4.59 37.94
CA ALA A 14 -2.59 4.68 39.22
C ALA A 14 -2.03 3.33 39.67
N LYS A 15 -0.79 3.27 40.20
CA LYS A 15 -0.12 2.01 40.60
C LYS A 15 -1.02 1.05 41.39
N GLU A 16 -1.81 1.60 42.29
CA GLU A 16 -2.85 0.90 43.03
C GLU A 16 -4.23 1.31 42.51
N PRO A 17 -4.89 0.48 41.67
CA PRO A 17 -6.18 0.80 41.07
C PRO A 17 -7.35 0.48 42.04
N VAL A 18 -7.20 0.89 43.30
CA VAL A 18 -8.11 0.58 44.41
C VAL A 18 -8.57 1.87 45.06
N TRP A 19 -9.87 2.03 45.27
CA TRP A 19 -10.43 3.11 46.08
C TRP A 19 -10.67 2.69 47.52
N SER A 20 -10.42 3.60 48.46
CA SER A 20 -10.67 3.37 49.88
C SER A 20 -12.09 3.74 50.30
N GLY A 21 -12.49 3.20 51.46
CA GLY A 21 -13.71 3.54 52.20
C GLY A 21 -13.92 5.04 52.36
N ASP A 22 -12.84 5.75 52.63
CA ASP A 22 -12.83 7.18 52.87
C ASP A 22 -13.03 8.00 51.57
N GLU A 23 -12.61 7.47 50.42
CA GLU A 23 -12.77 8.13 49.12
C GLU A 23 -14.19 8.01 48.55
N ILE A 24 -14.85 6.88 48.79
CA ILE A 24 -16.16 6.55 48.19
C ILE A 24 -17.32 6.74 49.18
N GLY A 25 -17.04 6.72 50.48
CA GLY A 25 -18.02 6.85 51.55
C GLY A 25 -18.87 5.58 51.78
N PRO A 26 -19.76 5.61 52.79
CA PRO A 26 -20.44 4.40 53.30
C PRO A 26 -21.40 3.71 52.33
N SER A 27 -21.87 4.43 51.31
CA SER A 27 -22.92 3.97 50.40
C SER A 27 -22.44 3.61 48.99
N GLY A 28 -21.18 3.87 48.62
CA GLY A 28 -20.78 3.83 47.21
C GLY A 28 -21.27 5.02 46.38
N ALA A 29 -22.11 5.88 46.98
CA ALA A 29 -23.04 6.71 46.25
C ALA A 29 -22.42 8.01 45.75
N GLY A 30 -22.48 8.19 44.43
CA GLY A 30 -22.11 9.40 43.71
C GLY A 30 -21.21 9.11 42.52
N LEU A 31 -20.26 8.19 42.69
CA LEU A 31 -19.24 7.90 41.67
C LEU A 31 -19.08 6.42 41.34
N ALA A 32 -19.19 5.55 42.35
CA ALA A 32 -19.01 4.12 42.17
C ALA A 32 -20.31 3.41 41.77
N ASP A 33 -21.49 3.91 42.14
CA ASP A 33 -22.77 3.23 41.85
C ASP A 33 -23.01 2.84 40.38
N PRO A 34 -22.73 3.68 39.36
CA PRO A 34 -22.84 3.25 37.96
C PRO A 34 -21.76 2.22 37.59
N LEU A 35 -20.55 2.40 38.10
CA LEU A 35 -19.39 1.55 37.80
C LEU A 35 -19.51 0.16 38.45
N ILE A 36 -19.96 0.09 39.71
CA ILE A 36 -20.29 -1.14 40.44
C ILE A 36 -21.44 -1.86 39.75
N ARG A 37 -22.52 -1.16 39.37
CA ARG A 37 -23.64 -1.78 38.63
C ARG A 37 -23.23 -2.32 37.26
N SER A 38 -22.22 -1.72 36.65
CA SER A 38 -21.66 -2.19 35.38
C SER A 38 -20.67 -3.37 35.54
N GLY A 39 -20.29 -3.71 36.78
CA GLY A 39 -19.35 -4.79 37.10
C GLY A 39 -17.88 -4.42 36.87
N MET A 40 -17.58 -3.17 36.50
CA MET A 40 -16.20 -2.69 36.28
C MET A 40 -15.44 -2.41 37.59
N VAL A 41 -16.17 -2.28 38.70
CA VAL A 41 -15.61 -2.08 40.03
C VAL A 41 -16.21 -3.12 40.97
N ALA A 42 -15.35 -3.83 41.69
CA ALA A 42 -15.74 -4.86 42.64
C ALA A 42 -15.15 -4.57 44.02
N GLN A 43 -15.82 -5.02 45.08
CA GLN A 43 -15.26 -4.92 46.42
C GLN A 43 -13.99 -5.78 46.51
N ALA A 44 -12.90 -5.19 46.99
CA ALA A 44 -11.63 -5.85 47.22
C ALA A 44 -11.50 -6.31 48.67
N THR A 45 -10.36 -6.91 49.03
CA THR A 45 -10.02 -7.20 50.42
C THR A 45 -10.09 -5.92 51.24
N ASN A 46 -10.58 -5.99 52.48
CA ASN A 46 -10.59 -4.81 53.34
C ASN A 46 -9.16 -4.32 53.62
N ALA A 47 -9.02 -3.01 53.81
CA ALA A 47 -7.78 -2.40 54.24
C ALA A 47 -7.38 -2.93 55.63
N ASP A 48 -6.10 -3.23 55.77
CA ASP A 48 -5.46 -3.61 57.03
C ASP A 48 -4.87 -2.39 57.77
N SER A 49 -4.84 -1.23 57.12
CA SER A 49 -4.32 0.02 57.63
C SER A 49 -5.21 1.19 57.20
N VAL A 50 -5.27 2.24 58.03
CA VAL A 50 -6.03 3.46 57.72
C VAL A 50 -5.28 4.72 58.15
N VAL A 51 -5.57 5.83 57.49
CA VAL A 51 -5.15 7.17 57.93
C VAL A 51 -5.98 7.56 59.16
N CYS A 52 -5.32 7.92 60.25
CA CYS A 52 -6.01 8.38 61.45
C CYS A 52 -6.69 9.73 61.20
N ASP A 53 -8.00 9.81 61.48
CA ASP A 53 -8.81 11.02 61.37
C ASP A 53 -8.90 11.81 62.69
N ALA A 54 -8.35 11.27 63.77
CA ALA A 54 -8.39 11.89 65.09
C ALA A 54 -7.22 12.85 65.34
N CYS A 55 -6.05 12.62 64.73
CA CYS A 55 -4.88 13.47 64.92
C CYS A 55 -4.65 14.44 63.76
N ASP A 56 -4.03 15.59 64.04
CA ASP A 56 -3.75 16.62 63.03
C ASP A 56 -2.75 16.17 61.94
N VAL A 57 -1.95 15.14 62.22
CA VAL A 57 -0.88 14.65 61.33
C VAL A 57 -1.39 13.65 60.28
N GLY A 58 -2.54 13.02 60.50
CA GLY A 58 -3.05 11.98 59.60
C GLY A 58 -2.08 10.80 59.43
N HIS A 59 -1.52 10.27 60.52
CA HIS A 59 -0.61 9.11 60.44
C HIS A 59 -1.35 7.84 59.94
N ILE A 60 -0.64 6.96 59.25
CA ILE A 60 -1.14 5.65 58.81
C ILE A 60 -0.82 4.63 59.90
N GLU A 61 -1.80 3.83 60.30
CA GLU A 61 -1.65 2.82 61.35
C GLU A 61 -2.39 1.52 61.02
N GLU A 62 -1.87 0.39 61.48
CA GLU A 62 -2.47 -0.93 61.29
C GLU A 62 -3.73 -1.10 62.15
N VAL A 63 -4.75 -1.71 61.56
CA VAL A 63 -6.06 -1.91 62.16
C VAL A 63 -6.05 -3.18 62.99
N VAL A 64 -6.29 -3.04 64.28
CA VAL A 64 -6.46 -4.16 65.20
C VAL A 64 -7.92 -4.64 65.18
N PHE A 65 -8.11 -5.89 64.76
CA PHE A 65 -9.40 -6.57 64.71
C PHE A 65 -9.71 -7.26 66.04
N LEU A 66 -10.62 -6.69 66.84
CA LEU A 66 -11.07 -7.29 68.09
C LEU A 66 -12.40 -8.02 67.88
N LYS A 67 -12.39 -9.34 68.11
CA LYS A 67 -13.60 -10.17 68.15
C LYS A 67 -14.42 -9.80 69.38
N SER A 68 -15.67 -9.36 69.18
CA SER A 68 -16.59 -9.10 70.30
C SER A 68 -17.20 -10.41 70.81
N PRO A 69 -17.38 -10.58 72.14
CA PRO A 69 -18.03 -11.77 72.72
C PRO A 69 -19.54 -11.93 72.42
N SER A 70 -20.20 -11.03 71.68
CA SER A 70 -21.63 -11.11 71.37
C SER A 70 -21.96 -10.47 70.00
N ARG A 71 -23.23 -10.62 69.55
CA ARG A 71 -23.87 -10.26 68.25
C ARG A 71 -23.60 -8.86 67.66
N THR A 72 -22.71 -8.05 68.25
CA THR A 72 -22.40 -6.66 67.86
C THR A 72 -21.33 -6.51 66.76
N GLY A 73 -20.83 -7.61 66.19
CA GLY A 73 -19.81 -7.58 65.12
C GLY A 73 -18.38 -7.30 65.61
N ALA A 74 -17.42 -7.46 64.69
CA ALA A 74 -16.01 -7.15 64.94
C ALA A 74 -15.82 -5.64 65.18
N ARG A 75 -14.94 -5.30 66.12
CA ARG A 75 -14.55 -3.90 66.39
C ARG A 75 -13.14 -3.67 65.87
N HIS A 76 -12.93 -2.52 65.27
CA HIS A 76 -11.68 -2.17 64.60
C HIS A 76 -11.10 -0.92 65.27
N TYR A 77 -9.80 -0.93 65.52
CA TYR A 77 -9.11 0.18 66.19
C TYR A 77 -7.72 0.41 65.60
N ILE A 78 -7.23 1.64 65.70
CA ILE A 78 -5.83 1.99 65.48
C ILE A 78 -5.22 2.60 66.75
N SER A 79 -3.89 2.58 66.85
CA SER A 79 -3.14 3.14 67.98
C SER A 79 -2.56 4.51 67.63
N CYS A 80 -3.32 5.57 67.88
CA CYS A 80 -2.88 6.94 67.63
C CYS A 80 -1.89 7.46 68.69
N PRO A 81 -0.73 8.04 68.31
CA PRO A 81 0.21 8.62 69.26
C PRO A 81 -0.35 9.78 70.10
N GLN A 82 -1.33 10.52 69.59
CA GLN A 82 -1.92 11.70 70.24
C GLN A 82 -3.20 11.37 71.03
N HIS A 83 -4.01 10.43 70.53
CA HIS A 83 -5.34 10.15 71.07
C HIS A 83 -5.52 8.71 71.60
N GLY A 84 -4.44 7.92 71.60
CA GLY A 84 -4.48 6.52 72.02
C GLY A 84 -5.35 5.67 71.10
N ARG A 85 -6.29 4.91 71.67
CA ARG A 85 -7.12 3.98 70.90
C ARG A 85 -8.24 4.72 70.16
N VAL A 86 -8.15 4.78 68.84
CA VAL A 86 -9.19 5.37 67.98
C VAL A 86 -9.98 4.26 67.32
N ARG A 87 -11.31 4.36 67.34
CA ARG A 87 -12.20 3.37 66.70
C ARG A 87 -12.29 3.64 65.21
N VAL A 88 -12.14 2.60 64.40
CA VAL A 88 -12.30 2.66 62.95
C VAL A 88 -13.67 2.09 62.55
N PRO A 89 -14.57 2.89 61.96
CA PRO A 89 -15.81 2.39 61.38
C PRO A 89 -15.55 1.38 60.25
N PRO A 90 -16.35 0.28 60.12
CA PRO A 90 -16.13 -0.74 59.10
C PRO A 90 -16.11 -0.22 57.65
N HIS A 91 -16.89 0.82 57.34
CA HIS A 91 -16.93 1.38 55.99
C HIS A 91 -15.60 2.07 55.59
N ARG A 92 -14.74 2.46 56.53
CA ARG A 92 -13.41 3.01 56.22
C ARG A 92 -12.45 1.92 55.75
N LEU A 93 -12.73 0.67 56.14
CA LEU A 93 -11.93 -0.50 55.77
C LEU A 93 -12.34 -1.10 54.44
N THR A 94 -13.51 -0.78 53.91
CA THR A 94 -13.93 -1.33 52.61
C THR A 94 -13.06 -0.76 51.51
N GLN A 95 -12.62 -1.62 50.59
CA GLN A 95 -11.88 -1.23 49.41
C GLN A 95 -12.65 -1.67 48.15
N TRP A 96 -12.47 -0.92 47.06
CA TRP A 96 -13.04 -1.27 45.77
C TRP A 96 -11.94 -1.26 44.71
N ALA A 97 -11.77 -2.37 44.00
CA ALA A 97 -10.78 -2.50 42.94
C ALA A 97 -11.43 -2.43 41.56
N LEU A 98 -10.69 -1.88 40.61
CA LEU A 98 -11.07 -1.90 39.20
C LEU A 98 -10.85 -3.31 38.63
N ASP A 99 -11.90 -3.89 38.05
CA ASP A 99 -11.82 -5.16 37.33
C ASP A 99 -11.46 -4.91 35.86
N PHE A 100 -10.17 -5.02 35.54
CA PHE A 100 -9.66 -4.84 34.18
C PHE A 100 -10.18 -5.90 33.20
N ARG A 101 -10.55 -7.09 33.68
CA ARG A 101 -11.16 -8.12 32.83
C ARG A 101 -12.59 -7.71 32.47
N ALA A 102 -13.37 -7.20 33.41
CA ALA A 102 -14.70 -6.66 33.14
C ALA A 102 -14.63 -5.42 32.22
N LEU A 103 -13.69 -4.51 32.49
CA LEU A 103 -13.46 -3.33 31.63
C LEU A 103 -13.06 -3.76 30.20
N GLY A 104 -12.11 -4.67 30.06
CA GLY A 104 -11.68 -5.18 28.75
C GLY A 104 -12.82 -5.84 27.98
N LYS A 105 -13.69 -6.59 28.65
CA LYS A 105 -14.92 -7.14 28.05
C LYS A 105 -15.89 -6.05 27.61
N ALA A 106 -16.13 -5.04 28.44
CA ALA A 106 -17.01 -3.93 28.09
C ALA A 106 -16.49 -3.17 26.85
N VAL A 107 -15.19 -2.91 26.78
CA VAL A 107 -14.56 -2.26 25.63
C VAL A 107 -14.64 -3.15 24.38
N ALA A 108 -14.30 -4.44 24.51
CA ALA A 108 -14.36 -5.39 23.39
C ALA A 108 -15.78 -5.54 22.84
N SER A 109 -16.80 -5.61 23.71
CA SER A 109 -18.20 -5.64 23.31
C SER A 109 -18.64 -4.33 22.66
N GLY A 110 -18.26 -3.17 23.20
CA GLY A 110 -18.60 -1.86 22.61
C GLY A 110 -17.98 -1.64 21.22
N LEU A 111 -16.84 -2.26 20.95
CA LEU A 111 -16.18 -2.23 19.63
C LEU A 111 -16.59 -3.39 18.71
N GLU A 112 -17.43 -4.31 19.18
CA GLU A 112 -17.83 -5.57 18.51
C GLU A 112 -16.63 -6.38 17.99
N LEU A 113 -15.61 -6.53 18.85
CA LEU A 113 -14.42 -7.29 18.50
C LEU A 113 -14.69 -8.80 18.49
N ALA A 114 -14.04 -9.49 17.56
CA ALA A 114 -13.99 -10.94 17.53
C ALA A 114 -12.93 -11.47 18.51
N GLY A 115 -13.29 -12.54 19.23
CA GLY A 115 -12.45 -13.18 20.24
C GLY A 115 -12.87 -12.81 21.67
N SER A 116 -12.14 -13.32 22.65
CA SER A 116 -12.30 -13.00 24.06
C SER A 116 -11.09 -12.24 24.59
N PRO A 117 -11.28 -11.22 25.45
CA PRO A 117 -10.16 -10.52 26.07
C PRO A 117 -9.23 -11.47 26.82
N GLU A 118 -7.93 -11.33 26.57
CA GLU A 118 -6.86 -12.13 27.14
C GLU A 118 -5.80 -11.20 27.75
N GLU A 119 -5.30 -11.57 28.93
CA GLU A 119 -4.19 -10.86 29.57
C GLU A 119 -2.86 -11.30 28.98
N VAL A 120 -2.14 -10.38 28.37
CA VAL A 120 -0.85 -10.62 27.70
C VAL A 120 0.30 -10.36 28.67
N VAL A 121 0.20 -9.28 29.44
CA VAL A 121 1.12 -8.95 30.54
C VAL A 121 0.30 -8.64 31.77
N SER A 122 0.55 -9.38 32.85
CA SER A 122 -0.19 -9.31 34.10
C SER A 122 -0.41 -7.87 34.56
N ASN A 123 -1.68 -7.51 34.74
CA ASN A 123 -2.17 -6.21 35.18
C ASN A 123 -1.65 -5.01 34.37
N ARG A 124 -1.22 -5.22 33.11
CA ARG A 124 -0.60 -4.16 32.29
C ARG A 124 -1.07 -4.12 30.86
N VAL A 125 -1.17 -5.26 30.19
CA VAL A 125 -1.50 -5.33 28.76
C VAL A 125 -2.48 -6.46 28.52
N TRP A 126 -3.58 -6.16 27.82
CA TRP A 126 -4.61 -7.12 27.44
C TRP A 126 -4.85 -7.05 25.93
N LEU A 127 -4.97 -8.20 25.28
CA LEU A 127 -5.53 -8.31 23.93
C LEU A 127 -7.04 -8.32 24.07
N LEU A 128 -7.74 -7.35 23.47
CA LEU A 128 -9.21 -7.28 23.53
C LEU A 128 -9.87 -8.11 22.42
N GLY A 129 -9.20 -8.24 21.27
CA GLY A 129 -9.69 -9.00 20.13
C GLY A 129 -9.32 -8.38 18.79
N LYS A 130 -10.00 -8.84 17.74
CA LYS A 130 -9.81 -8.38 16.36
C LYS A 130 -11.04 -7.65 15.86
N GLY A 131 -10.85 -6.48 15.25
CA GLY A 131 -11.93 -5.70 14.63
C GLY A 131 -11.58 -5.23 13.23
N SER A 132 -12.60 -5.01 12.40
CA SER A 132 -12.44 -4.40 11.08
C SER A 132 -12.80 -2.92 11.14
N PHE A 133 -11.82 -2.06 10.84
CA PHE A 133 -11.96 -0.61 10.82
C PHE A 133 -11.48 -0.08 9.48
N SER A 134 -12.35 0.63 8.75
CA SER A 134 -12.08 1.17 7.41
C SER A 134 -11.53 0.12 6.43
N GLY A 135 -12.10 -1.09 6.45
CA GLY A 135 -11.70 -2.20 5.57
C GLY A 135 -10.39 -2.90 5.94
N ARG A 136 -9.81 -2.62 7.11
CA ARG A 136 -8.60 -3.30 7.60
C ARG A 136 -8.86 -4.01 8.92
N SER A 137 -8.41 -5.26 8.99
CA SER A 137 -8.37 -6.03 10.23
C SER A 137 -7.26 -5.51 11.13
N ARG A 138 -7.59 -5.25 12.40
CA ARG A 138 -6.68 -4.73 13.42
C ARG A 138 -6.85 -5.51 14.71
N GLU A 139 -5.74 -5.78 15.39
CA GLU A 139 -5.75 -6.31 16.76
C GLU A 139 -5.78 -5.13 17.72
N ILE A 140 -6.75 -5.15 18.62
CA ILE A 140 -6.96 -4.09 19.60
C ILE A 140 -6.44 -4.57 20.94
N PHE A 141 -5.55 -3.79 21.53
CA PHE A 141 -4.98 -4.01 22.85
C PHE A 141 -5.47 -2.92 23.80
N MET A 142 -5.60 -3.25 25.08
CA MET A 142 -5.74 -2.30 26.18
C MET A 142 -4.46 -2.31 26.99
N ALA A 143 -3.99 -1.15 27.42
CA ALA A 143 -2.81 -1.03 28.25
C ALA A 143 -2.95 0.05 29.33
N ARG A 144 -2.16 -0.09 30.40
CA ARG A 144 -2.06 0.89 31.48
C ARG A 144 -0.62 1.08 31.96
N GLY A 145 -0.36 2.22 32.56
CA GLY A 145 0.94 2.57 33.10
C GLY A 145 2.02 2.65 32.02
N LEU A 146 1.66 3.09 30.80
CA LEU A 146 2.63 3.25 29.72
C LEU A 146 3.47 4.54 29.86
N THR A 147 3.12 5.41 30.81
CA THR A 147 3.90 6.59 31.21
C THR A 147 4.81 6.31 32.40
N TRP A 148 4.72 5.12 33.00
CA TRP A 148 5.55 4.73 34.14
C TRP A 148 6.99 4.44 33.71
N THR A 149 7.91 4.47 34.67
CA THR A 149 9.35 4.27 34.42
C THR A 149 9.70 2.90 33.85
N ASP A 150 8.86 1.89 34.09
CA ASP A 150 9.05 0.51 33.62
C ASP A 150 8.33 0.20 32.29
N ALA A 151 7.65 1.16 31.68
CA ALA A 151 6.78 0.96 30.53
C ALA A 151 7.49 0.30 29.33
N ALA A 152 8.71 0.73 29.01
CA ALA A 152 9.47 0.17 27.89
C ALA A 152 9.79 -1.32 28.08
N ALA A 153 10.09 -1.74 29.32
CA ALA A 153 10.33 -3.14 29.65
C ALA A 153 9.05 -3.99 29.51
N ILE A 154 7.91 -3.44 29.93
CA ILE A 154 6.59 -4.07 29.82
C ILE A 154 6.13 -4.22 28.37
N VAL A 155 6.31 -3.18 27.55
CA VAL A 155 6.04 -3.27 26.12
C VAL A 155 7.00 -4.25 25.45
N GLY A 156 8.27 -4.26 25.84
CA GLY A 156 9.27 -5.22 25.34
C GLY A 156 8.92 -6.68 25.64
N SER A 157 8.34 -6.98 26.81
CA SER A 157 7.92 -8.34 27.17
C SER A 157 6.58 -8.76 26.55
N ALA A 158 5.81 -7.84 25.97
CA ALA A 158 4.51 -8.12 25.35
C ALA A 158 4.66 -8.74 23.94
N THR A 159 5.09 -10.01 23.88
CA THR A 159 5.36 -10.75 22.62
C THR A 159 4.22 -10.66 21.61
N ARG A 160 2.96 -10.78 22.06
CA ARG A 160 1.79 -10.73 21.16
C ARG A 160 1.57 -9.35 20.55
N LEU A 161 1.81 -8.29 21.32
CA LEU A 161 1.71 -6.91 20.85
C LEU A 161 2.79 -6.63 19.81
N ASN A 162 4.04 -7.02 20.11
CA ASN A 162 5.19 -6.81 19.23
C ASN A 162 5.12 -7.63 17.92
N ALA A 163 4.46 -8.79 17.94
CA ALA A 163 4.24 -9.59 16.73
C ALA A 163 3.14 -9.02 15.80
N SER A 164 2.34 -8.07 16.27
CA SER A 164 1.16 -7.59 15.55
C SER A 164 1.47 -6.38 14.67
N SER A 165 1.50 -6.61 13.36
CA SER A 165 1.81 -5.56 12.36
C SER A 165 0.75 -4.46 12.20
N ASN A 166 -0.44 -4.62 12.82
CA ASN A 166 -1.54 -3.64 12.73
C ASN A 166 -2.19 -3.40 14.11
N ALA A 167 -1.39 -3.46 15.18
CA ALA A 167 -1.86 -3.21 16.53
C ALA A 167 -2.42 -1.79 16.71
N VAL A 168 -3.49 -1.69 17.49
CA VAL A 168 -4.00 -0.46 18.08
C VAL A 168 -3.99 -0.64 19.59
N VAL A 169 -3.44 0.33 20.31
CA VAL A 169 -3.35 0.30 21.76
C VAL A 169 -4.26 1.38 22.35
N LEU A 170 -5.23 0.94 23.16
CA LEU A 170 -6.11 1.80 23.94
C LEU A 170 -5.51 1.95 25.34
N VAL A 171 -5.13 3.16 25.73
CA VAL A 171 -4.54 3.43 27.04
C VAL A 171 -5.57 3.95 28.02
N ALA A 172 -5.54 3.42 29.25
CA ALA A 172 -6.44 3.89 30.32
C ALA A 172 -6.07 5.30 30.83
N GLY A 173 -4.79 5.65 30.81
CA GLY A 173 -4.30 6.98 31.19
C GLY A 173 -3.84 7.82 29.99
N ALA A 174 -2.76 8.57 30.20
CA ALA A 174 -2.20 9.43 29.16
C ALA A 174 -1.51 8.63 28.05
N VAL A 175 -1.51 9.19 26.84
CA VAL A 175 -0.77 8.62 25.69
C VAL A 175 0.73 8.69 26.00
N PRO A 176 1.46 7.56 25.92
CA PRO A 176 2.88 7.52 26.22
C PRO A 176 3.72 8.23 25.14
N PRO A 177 4.93 8.69 25.48
CA PRO A 177 5.87 9.18 24.49
C PRO A 177 6.38 8.05 23.58
N ASP A 178 6.83 8.40 22.38
CA ASP A 178 7.28 7.46 21.36
C ASP A 178 8.43 6.53 21.83
N ALA A 179 9.25 6.98 22.78
CA ALA A 179 10.41 6.26 23.31
C ALA A 179 10.05 4.95 24.08
N VAL A 180 8.78 4.73 24.41
CA VAL A 180 8.31 3.52 25.11
C VAL A 180 8.24 2.31 24.19
N TRP A 181 8.16 2.53 22.87
CA TRP A 181 7.95 1.47 21.88
C TRP A 181 9.27 0.93 21.32
N ASN A 182 9.32 -0.37 21.09
CA ASN A 182 10.42 -1.02 20.39
C ASN A 182 10.07 -1.13 18.89
N GLY A 183 10.62 -0.24 18.05
CA GLY A 183 10.45 -0.31 16.59
C GLY A 183 9.35 0.62 16.04
N GLU A 184 8.47 0.11 15.16
CA GLU A 184 7.38 0.92 14.59
C GLU A 184 6.24 1.08 15.60
N ASN A 185 5.95 2.32 15.98
CA ASN A 185 4.97 2.61 17.03
C ASN A 185 3.55 2.23 16.57
N PRO A 186 2.80 1.44 17.36
CA PRO A 186 1.40 1.17 17.07
C PRO A 186 0.58 2.46 17.19
N ARG A 187 -0.65 2.43 16.67
CA ARG A 187 -1.57 3.56 16.90
C ARG A 187 -2.05 3.52 18.34
N VAL A 188 -1.85 4.61 19.09
CA VAL A 188 -2.22 4.71 20.49
C VAL A 188 -3.33 5.75 20.66
N LEU A 189 -4.39 5.39 21.39
CA LEU A 189 -5.49 6.29 21.74
C LEU A 189 -5.84 6.16 23.22
N ALA A 190 -6.18 7.26 23.87
CA ALA A 190 -6.72 7.21 25.22
C ALA A 190 -8.16 6.68 25.18
N LEU A 191 -8.50 5.78 26.11
CA LEU A 191 -9.88 5.28 26.28
C LEU A 191 -10.84 6.44 26.55
N SER A 192 -10.39 7.46 27.28
CA SER A 192 -11.16 8.68 27.54
C SER A 192 -11.62 9.43 26.29
N ALA A 193 -10.96 9.25 25.14
CA ALA A 193 -11.34 9.87 23.87
C ALA A 193 -12.50 9.15 23.17
N ILE A 194 -12.70 7.86 23.44
CA ILE A 194 -13.70 7.02 22.77
C ILE A 194 -14.77 6.47 23.72
N ALA A 195 -14.65 6.71 25.02
CA ALA A 195 -15.55 6.14 26.02
C ALA A 195 -16.44 7.21 26.67
N SER A 196 -17.72 6.90 26.81
CA SER A 196 -18.72 7.71 27.52
C SER A 196 -19.55 6.84 28.47
N ILE A 197 -20.19 7.43 29.48
CA ILE A 197 -21.20 6.74 30.29
C ILE A 197 -22.57 7.20 29.81
N ALA A 198 -23.34 6.27 29.26
CA ALA A 198 -24.73 6.48 28.86
C ALA A 198 -25.60 5.51 29.66
N ASN A 199 -26.65 6.03 30.32
CA ASN A 199 -27.57 5.22 31.14
C ASN A 199 -26.88 4.31 32.18
N GLY A 200 -25.78 4.79 32.77
CA GLY A 200 -25.00 4.04 33.76
C GLY A 200 -24.18 2.87 33.20
N LYS A 201 -24.04 2.76 31.87
CA LYS A 201 -23.19 1.78 31.20
C LYS A 201 -22.08 2.47 30.41
N LEU A 202 -20.94 1.79 30.29
CA LEU A 202 -19.87 2.21 29.39
C LEU A 202 -20.32 2.05 27.94
N SER A 203 -20.28 3.13 27.18
CA SER A 203 -20.51 3.16 25.75
C SER A 203 -19.19 3.55 25.06
N ILE A 204 -18.83 2.81 24.01
CA ILE A 204 -17.62 3.07 23.24
C ILE A 204 -18.04 3.57 21.86
N ASP A 205 -17.51 4.72 21.47
CA ASP A 205 -17.70 5.32 20.16
C ASP A 205 -16.77 4.65 19.14
N ARG A 206 -17.32 3.62 18.49
CA ARG A 206 -16.64 2.87 17.44
C ARG A 206 -16.33 3.74 16.21
N ASP A 207 -17.21 4.69 15.88
CA ASP A 207 -17.05 5.55 14.70
C ASP A 207 -15.96 6.60 14.92
N HIS A 208 -15.83 7.12 16.14
CA HIS A 208 -14.72 7.98 16.52
C HIS A 208 -13.39 7.22 16.46
N LEU A 209 -13.35 5.97 16.95
CA LEU A 209 -12.17 5.12 16.80
C LEU A 209 -11.85 4.86 15.31
N ALA A 210 -12.85 4.54 14.49
CA ALA A 210 -12.65 4.32 13.06
C ALA A 210 -12.10 5.56 12.36
N SER A 211 -12.65 6.74 12.68
CA SER A 211 -12.21 8.04 12.18
C SER A 211 -10.75 8.31 12.56
N ALA A 212 -10.39 8.19 13.84
CA ALA A 212 -9.02 8.40 14.29
C ALA A 212 -8.01 7.40 13.69
N LEU A 213 -8.43 6.16 13.46
CA LEU A 213 -7.63 5.14 12.77
C LEU A 213 -7.48 5.39 11.26
N SER A 214 -8.39 6.16 10.67
CA SER A 214 -8.32 6.62 9.28
C SER A 214 -7.42 7.84 9.12
N GLU A 215 -7.45 8.76 10.10
CA GLU A 215 -6.67 10.00 10.11
C GLU A 215 -5.16 9.75 10.27
N GLY A 216 -4.78 8.67 10.99
CA GLY A 216 -3.39 8.25 11.19
C GLY A 216 -2.64 7.82 9.91
N ARG A 217 -3.29 7.71 8.76
CA ARG A 217 -2.59 7.77 7.47
C ARG A 217 -3.43 8.57 6.49
N ARG A 218 -3.45 9.90 6.65
CA ARG A 218 -3.14 10.70 5.46
C ARG A 218 -1.79 10.17 4.97
N LYS A 219 -1.81 9.30 3.95
CA LYS A 219 -0.64 9.14 3.08
C LYS A 219 -0.21 10.58 2.82
N ALA A 220 1.01 10.96 3.24
CA ALA A 220 1.62 12.17 2.72
C ALA A 220 1.28 12.17 1.22
N PRO A 221 0.67 13.25 0.70
CA PRO A 221 0.24 13.26 -0.68
C PRO A 221 1.41 12.74 -1.52
N ILE A 222 1.08 11.87 -2.47
CA ILE A 222 2.08 11.41 -3.41
C ILE A 222 2.43 12.66 -4.21
N VAL A 223 3.48 13.35 -3.80
CA VAL A 223 3.94 14.60 -4.39
C VAL A 223 5.25 14.26 -5.07
N ALA A 224 5.30 14.48 -6.38
CA ALA A 224 6.58 14.57 -7.06
C ALA A 224 7.29 15.82 -6.51
N SER A 225 8.53 15.68 -6.04
CA SER A 225 9.31 16.81 -5.50
C SER A 225 9.43 17.93 -6.53
N GLN A 226 9.36 17.60 -7.82
CA GLN A 226 9.18 18.56 -8.89
C GLN A 226 8.12 18.06 -9.89
N SER A 227 7.35 18.98 -10.43
CA SER A 227 6.40 18.72 -11.51
C SER A 227 6.90 19.26 -12.85
N PHE A 228 6.28 18.75 -13.91
CA PHE A 228 6.37 19.26 -15.26
C PHE A 228 5.49 20.51 -15.38
N PRO A 229 6.00 21.62 -15.98
CA PRO A 229 5.22 22.83 -16.18
C PRO A 229 4.24 22.64 -17.35
N THR A 230 3.18 21.87 -17.12
CA THR A 230 2.18 21.46 -18.11
C THR A 230 1.60 22.67 -18.84
N PRO A 231 1.78 22.77 -20.16
CA PRO A 231 1.14 23.82 -20.95
C PRO A 231 -0.39 23.72 -20.87
N GLN A 232 -1.09 24.86 -20.93
CA GLN A 232 -2.54 24.88 -20.83
C GLN A 232 -3.21 24.06 -21.95
N GLY A 233 -4.26 23.32 -21.59
CA GLY A 233 -5.02 22.47 -22.51
C GLY A 233 -4.23 21.29 -23.07
N THR A 234 -3.17 20.84 -22.39
CA THR A 234 -2.47 19.60 -22.76
C THR A 234 -3.34 18.39 -22.46
N THR A 235 -3.38 17.44 -23.37
CA THR A 235 -4.10 16.16 -23.21
C THR A 235 -3.11 15.00 -23.14
N TRP A 236 -3.50 13.87 -22.52
CA TRP A 236 -2.61 12.71 -22.37
C TRP A 236 -1.95 12.23 -23.68
N PRO A 237 -2.64 12.16 -24.84
CA PRO A 237 -2.01 11.72 -26.09
C PRO A 237 -0.88 12.63 -26.61
N GLU A 238 -0.83 13.88 -26.15
CA GLU A 238 0.21 14.87 -26.50
C GLU A 238 1.45 14.76 -25.59
N VAL A 239 1.37 13.95 -24.54
CA VAL A 239 2.45 13.72 -23.58
C VAL A 239 3.29 12.54 -24.04
N ARG A 240 4.61 12.69 -23.97
CA ARG A 240 5.60 11.63 -24.17
C ARG A 240 6.49 11.47 -22.95
N LEU A 241 6.62 10.25 -22.46
CA LEU A 241 7.50 9.85 -21.36
C LEU A 241 8.59 8.92 -21.90
N GLN A 242 9.85 9.32 -21.73
CA GLN A 242 11.00 8.48 -22.03
C GLN A 242 11.66 8.08 -20.71
N VAL A 243 11.69 6.79 -20.40
CA VAL A 243 12.11 6.24 -19.11
C VAL A 243 13.45 5.53 -19.25
N SER A 244 14.45 5.98 -18.49
CA SER A 244 15.77 5.37 -18.40
C SER A 244 15.94 4.61 -17.08
N GLU A 245 17.15 4.15 -16.79
CA GLU A 245 17.41 3.42 -15.56
C GLU A 245 17.18 4.27 -14.29
N HIS A 246 17.48 5.58 -14.38
CA HIS A 246 17.42 6.49 -13.24
C HIS A 246 16.69 7.82 -13.51
N ARG A 247 16.21 8.06 -14.73
CA ARG A 247 15.58 9.31 -15.12
C ARG A 247 14.35 9.10 -15.98
N VAL A 248 13.44 10.07 -15.94
CA VAL A 248 12.29 10.16 -16.83
C VAL A 248 12.30 11.53 -17.48
N ARG A 249 12.25 11.54 -18.81
CA ARG A 249 12.10 12.74 -19.61
C ARG A 249 10.64 12.86 -20.04
N VAL A 250 10.02 13.99 -19.69
CA VAL A 250 8.65 14.34 -20.06
C VAL A 250 8.70 15.39 -21.15
N THR A 251 7.99 15.15 -22.24
CA THR A 251 7.83 16.08 -23.36
C THR A 251 6.35 16.30 -23.66
N ALA A 252 5.90 17.54 -23.71
CA ALA A 252 4.54 17.89 -24.13
C ALA A 252 4.49 19.29 -24.76
N LYS A 253 3.77 19.44 -25.89
CA LYS A 253 3.64 20.69 -26.67
C LYS A 253 4.95 21.49 -26.81
N GLY A 254 6.04 20.80 -27.16
CA GLY A 254 7.36 21.41 -27.40
C GLY A 254 8.16 21.78 -26.14
N LYS A 255 7.62 21.57 -24.93
CA LYS A 255 8.39 21.65 -23.68
C LYS A 255 8.94 20.28 -23.33
N THR A 256 10.20 20.23 -22.92
CA THR A 256 10.87 19.02 -22.45
C THR A 256 11.50 19.29 -21.10
N LYS A 257 11.32 18.37 -20.14
CA LYS A 257 12.00 18.41 -18.84
C LYS A 257 12.38 17.00 -18.40
N GLU A 258 13.56 16.87 -17.83
CA GLU A 258 14.07 15.62 -17.29
C GLU A 258 14.00 15.63 -15.76
N PHE A 259 13.65 14.48 -15.18
CA PHE A 259 13.54 14.27 -13.74
C PHE A 259 14.30 13.01 -13.37
N SER A 260 15.01 13.02 -12.25
CA SER A 260 15.43 11.79 -11.58
C SER A 260 14.23 11.04 -11.00
N PHE A 261 14.38 9.74 -10.73
CA PHE A 261 13.35 8.97 -10.04
C PHE A 261 12.98 9.58 -8.66
N GLN A 262 13.92 10.26 -8.01
CA GLN A 262 13.71 10.96 -6.73
C GLN A 262 12.82 12.19 -6.90
N GLU A 263 13.14 13.03 -7.89
CA GLU A 263 12.36 14.23 -8.20
C GLU A 263 10.95 13.90 -8.66
N ALA A 264 10.80 12.79 -9.38
CA ALA A 264 9.51 12.29 -9.85
C ALA A 264 8.70 11.52 -8.78
N GLY A 265 9.25 11.34 -7.57
CA GLY A 265 8.54 10.74 -6.44
C GLY A 265 8.58 9.20 -6.36
N PHE A 266 9.48 8.57 -7.12
CA PHE A 266 9.66 7.12 -7.23
C PHE A 266 10.82 6.59 -6.36
N GLU A 267 11.11 7.22 -5.22
CA GLU A 267 12.18 6.78 -4.30
C GLU A 267 11.63 5.84 -3.22
N GLU A 268 12.35 4.73 -2.96
CA GLU A 268 12.01 3.77 -1.93
C GLU A 268 12.17 4.38 -0.53
N ARG A 269 11.06 4.53 0.21
CA ARG A 269 11.05 5.20 1.52
C ARG A 269 11.99 4.61 2.57
N ARG A 270 12.34 3.33 2.44
CA ARG A 270 13.22 2.61 3.37
C ARG A 270 14.70 2.70 3.01
N LYS A 271 15.02 3.09 1.77
CA LYS A 271 16.39 3.12 1.25
C LYS A 271 16.56 4.33 0.32
N LYS A 272 17.31 5.33 0.80
CA LYS A 272 17.62 6.53 0.03
C LYS A 272 18.45 6.17 -1.21
N GLY A 273 18.15 6.79 -2.34
CA GLY A 273 18.85 6.58 -3.60
C GLY A 273 18.47 5.32 -4.36
N VAL A 274 17.41 4.61 -3.95
CA VAL A 274 16.94 3.39 -4.63
C VAL A 274 15.56 3.65 -5.25
N PRO A 275 15.35 3.35 -6.54
CA PRO A 275 14.03 3.42 -7.14
C PRO A 275 13.06 2.44 -6.49
N ASP A 276 11.82 2.88 -6.30
CA ASP A 276 10.76 2.04 -5.75
C ASP A 276 10.18 1.08 -6.79
N ARG A 277 9.23 0.24 -6.36
CA ARG A 277 8.55 -0.70 -7.25
C ARG A 277 7.70 -0.02 -8.33
N MET A 278 7.27 1.22 -8.12
CA MET A 278 6.49 1.96 -9.11
C MET A 278 7.39 2.39 -10.28
N TRP A 279 8.67 2.67 -10.02
CA TRP A 279 9.68 2.88 -11.06
C TRP A 279 9.83 1.63 -11.93
N THR A 280 9.99 0.46 -11.31
CA THR A 280 10.10 -0.82 -12.03
C THR A 280 8.86 -1.09 -12.88
N LEU A 281 7.67 -0.79 -12.35
CA LEU A 281 6.42 -0.94 -13.08
C LEU A 281 6.33 0.04 -14.27
N LEU A 282 6.72 1.30 -14.07
CA LEU A 282 6.76 2.29 -15.15
C LEU A 282 7.74 1.89 -16.26
N LYS A 283 8.91 1.34 -15.90
CA LYS A 283 9.85 0.76 -16.86
C LYS A 283 9.21 -0.40 -17.63
N ALA A 284 8.52 -1.32 -16.96
CA ALA A 284 7.84 -2.43 -17.65
C ALA A 284 6.80 -1.94 -18.67
N ILE A 285 6.03 -0.89 -18.33
CA ILE A 285 5.09 -0.25 -19.27
C ILE A 285 5.84 0.40 -20.44
N ALA A 286 6.94 1.11 -20.16
CA ALA A 286 7.78 1.76 -21.16
C ALA A 286 8.41 0.76 -22.13
N LEU A 287 8.90 -0.38 -21.63
CA LEU A 287 9.43 -1.47 -22.43
C LEU A 287 8.39 -2.04 -23.40
N ARG A 288 7.08 -1.96 -23.10
CA ARG A 288 6.01 -2.47 -23.98
C ARG A 288 5.38 -1.39 -24.86
N GLY A 289 5.79 -0.12 -24.70
CA GLY A 289 5.17 0.99 -25.43
C GLY A 289 3.80 1.42 -24.89
N GLY A 290 3.45 1.06 -23.65
CA GLY A 290 2.21 1.51 -23.00
C GLY A 290 1.24 0.42 -22.50
N PRO A 291 1.02 -0.68 -23.23
CA PRO A 291 0.12 -1.75 -22.79
C PRO A 291 0.74 -2.71 -21.76
N LEU A 292 0.00 -3.08 -20.72
CA LEU A 292 0.42 -4.03 -19.69
C LEU A 292 -0.73 -4.95 -19.25
N GLY A 293 -0.59 -6.26 -19.49
CA GLY A 293 -1.61 -7.26 -19.16
C GLY A 293 -1.54 -7.79 -17.72
N ASP A 294 -2.63 -8.42 -17.25
CA ASP A 294 -2.74 -8.96 -15.88
C ASP A 294 -1.80 -10.16 -15.60
N GLN A 295 -1.35 -10.87 -16.63
CA GLN A 295 -0.47 -12.05 -16.55
C GLN A 295 0.95 -11.78 -17.07
N GLU A 296 1.44 -10.55 -16.89
CA GLU A 296 2.71 -10.14 -17.47
C GLU A 296 3.91 -10.90 -16.88
N ALA A 297 4.64 -11.61 -17.74
CA ALA A 297 5.79 -12.44 -17.38
C ALA A 297 6.96 -11.62 -16.80
N SER A 298 7.13 -10.36 -17.23
CA SER A 298 8.20 -9.47 -16.77
C SER A 298 8.01 -8.95 -15.33
N LEU A 299 6.81 -9.11 -14.74
CA LEU A 299 6.54 -8.72 -13.36
C LEU A 299 6.85 -9.85 -12.38
N ASP A 300 7.40 -9.51 -11.21
CA ASP A 300 7.54 -10.46 -10.10
C ASP A 300 6.18 -10.93 -9.56
N TYR A 301 6.13 -12.07 -8.87
CA TYR A 301 4.90 -12.66 -8.32
C TYR A 301 4.11 -11.68 -7.43
N LYS A 302 4.82 -10.84 -6.66
CA LYS A 302 4.22 -9.88 -5.74
C LYS A 302 3.66 -8.66 -6.48
N ALA A 303 4.25 -8.27 -7.60
CA ALA A 303 3.76 -7.24 -8.49
C ALA A 303 2.51 -7.71 -9.23
N ARG A 304 2.46 -8.96 -9.71
CA ARG A 304 1.24 -9.52 -10.35
C ARG A 304 0.04 -9.57 -9.39
N THR A 305 0.27 -10.05 -8.16
CA THR A 305 -0.80 -10.15 -7.14
C THR A 305 -1.30 -8.79 -6.64
N ASN A 306 -0.49 -7.72 -6.74
CA ASN A 306 -0.84 -6.38 -6.26
C ASN A 306 -1.01 -5.32 -7.37
N LEU A 307 -0.80 -5.69 -8.64
CA LEU A 307 -1.63 -5.32 -9.78
C LEU A 307 -2.27 -3.92 -9.74
N LYS A 308 -3.58 -4.01 -9.48
CA LYS A 308 -4.53 -2.92 -9.29
C LYS A 308 -4.11 -1.88 -8.24
N GLN A 309 -3.54 -2.31 -7.12
CA GLN A 309 -3.07 -1.38 -6.08
C GLN A 309 -1.85 -0.59 -6.56
N TYR A 310 -0.91 -1.24 -7.24
CA TYR A 310 0.27 -0.58 -7.78
C TYR A 310 -0.11 0.40 -8.89
N MET A 311 -1.03 0.02 -9.78
CA MET A 311 -1.54 0.93 -10.81
C MET A 311 -2.23 2.17 -10.22
N THR A 312 -2.99 1.99 -9.12
CA THR A 312 -3.61 3.12 -8.41
C THR A 312 -2.58 4.10 -7.84
N VAL A 313 -1.43 3.60 -7.37
CA VAL A 313 -0.33 4.44 -6.88
C VAL A 313 0.39 5.11 -8.05
N LEU A 314 0.66 4.37 -9.12
CA LEU A 314 1.33 4.87 -10.32
C LEU A 314 0.56 6.01 -11.00
N ARG A 315 -0.77 5.87 -11.15
CA ARG A 315 -1.63 6.96 -11.69
C ARG A 315 -1.48 8.25 -10.90
N LYS A 316 -1.43 8.15 -9.56
CA LYS A 316 -1.25 9.30 -8.67
C LYS A 316 0.13 9.93 -8.82
N LEU A 317 1.18 9.11 -8.97
CA LEU A 317 2.53 9.59 -9.25
C LEU A 317 2.61 10.32 -10.58
N ILE A 318 1.99 9.78 -11.63
CA ILE A 318 1.98 10.41 -12.97
C ILE A 318 1.22 11.73 -12.95
N HIS A 319 0.04 11.81 -12.30
CA HIS A 319 -0.66 13.08 -12.12
C HIS A 319 0.15 14.09 -11.28
N ALA A 320 0.90 13.64 -10.28
CA ALA A 320 1.75 14.54 -9.49
C ALA A 320 2.95 15.06 -10.31
N LEU A 321 3.51 14.21 -11.18
CA LEU A 321 4.59 14.58 -12.08
C LEU A 321 4.10 15.50 -13.21
N ILE A 322 2.91 15.27 -13.73
CA ILE A 322 2.31 15.99 -14.87
C ILE A 322 0.92 16.49 -14.45
N PRO A 323 0.86 17.61 -13.71
CA PRO A 323 -0.40 18.17 -13.21
C PRO A 323 -1.23 18.78 -14.34
N ASP A 324 -2.49 19.13 -14.05
CA ASP A 324 -3.38 19.91 -14.91
C ASP A 324 -3.76 19.26 -16.27
N ILE A 325 -3.76 17.93 -16.33
CA ILE A 325 -4.33 17.14 -17.43
C ILE A 325 -5.50 16.31 -16.92
N ASP A 326 -6.67 16.46 -17.54
CA ASP A 326 -7.88 15.71 -17.21
C ASP A 326 -7.85 14.27 -17.77
N GLY A 327 -8.51 13.36 -17.07
CA GLY A 327 -8.65 11.95 -17.46
C GLY A 327 -7.64 11.00 -16.83
N ASP A 328 -7.85 9.69 -16.99
CA ASP A 328 -6.97 8.65 -16.45
C ASP A 328 -5.72 8.51 -17.33
N PRO A 329 -4.49 8.67 -16.79
CA PRO A 329 -3.25 8.49 -17.56
C PRO A 329 -3.02 7.04 -17.98
N ILE A 330 -3.59 6.06 -17.26
CA ILE A 330 -3.44 4.63 -17.57
C ILE A 330 -4.78 3.92 -17.36
N PRO A 331 -5.79 4.13 -18.24
CA PRO A 331 -7.06 3.41 -18.17
C PRO A 331 -6.88 1.89 -18.23
N TYR A 332 -7.82 1.17 -17.61
CA TYR A 332 -7.93 -0.28 -17.78
C TYR A 332 -8.94 -0.58 -18.88
N ASP A 333 -8.49 -1.26 -19.91
CA ASP A 333 -9.31 -1.80 -21.00
C ASP A 333 -9.89 -3.15 -20.56
N LYS A 334 -11.22 -3.22 -20.44
CA LYS A 334 -11.90 -4.43 -19.98
C LYS A 334 -11.97 -5.51 -21.05
N ASP A 335 -12.04 -5.11 -22.32
CA ASP A 335 -12.24 -6.02 -23.44
C ASP A 335 -10.92 -6.75 -23.72
N GLU A 336 -9.81 -6.02 -23.69
CA GLU A 336 -8.47 -6.57 -23.88
C GLU A 336 -7.78 -6.99 -22.58
N ARG A 337 -8.43 -6.77 -21.43
CA ARG A 337 -7.94 -7.11 -20.06
C ARG A 337 -6.52 -6.60 -19.79
N GLN A 338 -6.24 -5.37 -20.20
CA GLN A 338 -4.93 -4.74 -20.05
C GLN A 338 -5.02 -3.27 -19.66
N TYR A 339 -3.99 -2.78 -18.98
CA TYR A 339 -3.81 -1.36 -18.74
C TYR A 339 -3.16 -0.72 -19.96
N LYS A 340 -3.72 0.38 -20.46
CA LYS A 340 -3.18 1.13 -21.61
C LYS A 340 -2.77 2.52 -21.15
N ALA A 341 -1.53 2.91 -21.40
CA ALA A 341 -1.12 4.30 -21.20
C ALA A 341 -1.89 5.22 -22.18
N ALA A 342 -2.54 6.26 -21.66
CA ALA A 342 -3.21 7.29 -22.48
C ALA A 342 -2.22 8.29 -23.11
N PHE A 343 -0.94 8.16 -22.76
CA PHE A 343 0.19 8.94 -23.24
C PHE A 343 1.23 8.02 -23.90
N LYS A 344 2.15 8.62 -24.67
CA LYS A 344 3.22 7.87 -25.34
C LYS A 344 4.34 7.56 -24.36
N ILE A 345 4.78 6.32 -24.27
CA ILE A 345 5.84 5.92 -23.34
C ILE A 345 6.83 4.96 -24.00
N SER A 346 8.13 5.18 -23.80
CA SER A 346 9.21 4.33 -24.30
C SER A 346 10.40 4.33 -23.35
N THR A 347 11.32 3.40 -23.53
CA THR A 347 12.66 3.46 -22.93
C THR A 347 13.63 4.22 -23.83
N ASP A 348 14.85 4.46 -23.35
CA ASP A 348 15.95 4.97 -24.20
C ASP A 348 16.33 4.01 -25.34
N GLU A 349 16.08 2.71 -25.16
CA GLU A 349 16.29 1.66 -26.17
C GLU A 349 15.09 1.47 -27.11
N GLY A 350 13.97 2.16 -26.87
CA GLY A 350 12.69 1.92 -27.54
C GLY A 350 11.90 0.75 -26.93
N PRO A 351 10.59 0.62 -27.27
CA PRO A 351 9.78 -0.51 -26.83
C PRO A 351 10.35 -1.81 -27.42
N ARG A 352 10.17 -2.93 -26.73
CA ARG A 352 10.41 -4.29 -27.23
C ARG A 352 9.07 -4.94 -27.55
N LEU A 353 8.94 -5.42 -28.78
CA LEU A 353 7.79 -6.15 -29.26
C LEU A 353 8.16 -7.63 -29.29
N GLN A 354 7.75 -8.43 -28.31
CA GLN A 354 8.04 -9.87 -28.37
C GLN A 354 7.05 -10.57 -29.28
N ALA A 355 7.52 -11.13 -30.40
CA ALA A 355 6.71 -12.00 -31.23
C ALA A 355 6.30 -13.28 -30.48
N PRO A 356 5.13 -13.88 -30.80
CA PRO A 356 4.74 -15.19 -30.28
C PRO A 356 5.81 -16.27 -30.54
N GLN A 357 5.86 -17.31 -29.69
CA GLN A 357 6.84 -18.39 -29.86
C GLN A 357 6.67 -19.07 -31.23
N GLY A 358 7.80 -19.30 -31.92
CA GLY A 358 7.80 -19.93 -33.25
C GLY A 358 7.55 -18.97 -34.42
N THR A 359 7.37 -17.67 -34.17
CA THR A 359 7.22 -16.68 -35.25
C THR A 359 8.52 -16.53 -36.04
N THR A 360 8.43 -16.61 -37.37
CA THR A 360 9.51 -16.27 -38.30
C THR A 360 9.18 -14.97 -39.03
N TRP A 361 10.15 -14.33 -39.69
CA TRP A 361 9.93 -13.09 -40.46
C TRP A 361 8.80 -13.21 -41.51
N ALA A 362 8.57 -14.41 -42.07
CA ALA A 362 7.49 -14.64 -43.02
C ALA A 362 6.07 -14.47 -42.41
N GLY A 363 5.96 -14.64 -41.08
CA GLY A 363 4.72 -14.40 -40.33
C GLY A 363 4.59 -12.96 -39.80
N VAL A 364 5.53 -12.08 -40.12
CA VAL A 364 5.51 -10.66 -39.69
C VAL A 364 5.05 -9.80 -40.86
N SER A 365 4.12 -8.89 -40.59
CA SER A 365 3.72 -7.82 -41.52
C SER A 365 4.02 -6.47 -40.88
N ILE A 366 4.72 -5.59 -41.60
CA ILE A 366 5.04 -4.23 -41.17
C ILE A 366 4.52 -3.27 -42.23
N SER A 367 3.68 -2.31 -41.86
CA SER A 367 3.13 -1.34 -42.79
C SER A 367 3.22 0.09 -42.28
N GLU A 368 3.35 1.05 -43.20
CA GLU A 368 3.21 2.48 -42.88
C GLU A 368 1.76 2.92 -43.16
N THR A 369 0.95 3.14 -42.12
CA THR A 369 -0.47 3.53 -42.25
C THR A 369 -0.64 5.03 -42.54
N ARG A 370 0.20 5.85 -41.92
CA ARG A 370 0.29 7.29 -42.17
C ARG A 370 1.71 7.75 -41.91
N ASN A 371 2.09 8.95 -42.36
CA ASN A 371 3.45 9.47 -42.23
C ASN A 371 4.00 9.29 -40.81
N GLY A 372 5.00 8.41 -40.66
CA GLY A 372 5.68 8.14 -39.41
C GLY A 372 4.95 7.22 -38.42
N MET A 373 3.87 6.56 -38.84
CA MET A 373 3.16 5.52 -38.08
C MET A 373 3.39 4.16 -38.71
N ILE A 374 3.90 3.23 -37.91
CA ILE A 374 4.25 1.87 -38.26
C ILE A 374 3.25 0.93 -37.59
N HIS A 375 2.51 0.18 -38.39
CA HIS A 375 1.67 -0.91 -37.95
C HIS A 375 2.43 -2.22 -38.11
N VAL A 376 2.38 -3.08 -37.08
CA VAL A 376 3.01 -4.40 -37.09
C VAL A 376 1.98 -5.44 -36.72
N SER A 377 1.87 -6.50 -37.52
CA SER A 377 1.05 -7.67 -37.20
C SER A 377 1.84 -8.97 -37.27
N PHE A 378 1.41 -9.93 -36.45
CA PHE A 378 1.97 -11.28 -36.39
C PHE A 378 0.92 -12.30 -36.80
N ARG A 379 1.29 -13.24 -37.66
CA ARG A 379 0.56 -14.49 -37.90
C ARG A 379 1.40 -15.64 -37.35
N ALA A 380 0.98 -16.18 -36.21
CA ALA A 380 1.62 -17.33 -35.59
C ALA A 380 0.61 -18.44 -35.30
N GLN A 381 1.05 -19.69 -35.47
CA GLN A 381 0.30 -20.87 -35.06
C GLN A 381 0.77 -21.27 -33.65
N GLU A 382 -0.07 -21.06 -32.63
CA GLU A 382 0.18 -21.57 -31.28
C GLU A 382 -0.42 -22.97 -31.12
N THR A 383 0.37 -23.91 -30.62
CA THR A 383 -0.12 -25.22 -30.16
C THR A 383 -0.40 -25.16 -28.65
N TYR A 384 -1.62 -25.48 -28.23
CA TYR A 384 -1.98 -25.58 -26.82
C TYR A 384 -2.55 -26.96 -26.49
N GLY A 385 -2.25 -27.46 -25.29
CA GLY A 385 -2.75 -28.76 -24.81
C GLY A 385 -4.19 -28.65 -24.34
N VAL A 386 -5.09 -29.42 -24.94
CA VAL A 386 -6.47 -29.57 -24.47
C VAL A 386 -6.52 -30.76 -23.51
N SER A 387 -6.98 -30.54 -22.27
CA SER A 387 -7.21 -31.63 -21.33
C SER A 387 -8.50 -32.37 -21.72
N GLY A 388 -8.38 -33.60 -22.20
CA GLY A 388 -9.52 -34.50 -22.42
C GLY A 388 -10.25 -34.83 -21.11
N HIS A 389 -11.58 -34.98 -21.18
CA HIS A 389 -12.41 -35.41 -20.06
C HIS A 389 -12.04 -36.84 -19.64
N ARG A 390 -12.10 -37.15 -18.35
CA ARG A 390 -11.85 -38.49 -17.81
C ARG A 390 -13.16 -39.30 -17.87
N ASP A 391 -13.18 -40.37 -18.66
CA ASP A 391 -14.21 -41.39 -18.56
C ASP A 391 -13.88 -42.39 -17.44
N GLU A 392 -14.92 -43.07 -16.91
CA GLU A 392 -14.91 -43.87 -15.67
C GLU A 392 -14.01 -45.11 -15.66
N ASP A 393 -13.31 -45.44 -16.75
CA ASP A 393 -12.48 -46.66 -16.88
C ASP A 393 -10.95 -46.46 -16.77
N GLY A 394 -10.49 -45.29 -16.33
CA GLY A 394 -9.11 -45.13 -15.83
C GLY A 394 -7.98 -45.16 -16.87
N THR A 395 -8.26 -45.19 -18.17
CA THR A 395 -7.26 -44.96 -19.23
C THR A 395 -7.07 -43.46 -19.49
N ALA A 396 -5.87 -42.96 -19.19
CA ALA A 396 -5.47 -41.59 -19.51
C ALA A 396 -5.18 -41.48 -21.02
N HIS A 397 -6.08 -40.85 -21.77
CA HIS A 397 -5.77 -40.42 -23.14
C HIS A 397 -4.87 -39.17 -23.09
N GLY A 398 -3.82 -39.18 -23.92
CA GLY A 398 -2.76 -38.17 -23.94
C GLY A 398 -3.26 -36.78 -24.30
N LEU A 399 -2.46 -35.78 -23.91
CA LEU A 399 -2.62 -34.36 -24.29
C LEU A 399 -2.75 -34.25 -25.83
N GLU A 400 -3.92 -33.89 -26.33
CA GLU A 400 -4.08 -33.48 -27.73
C GLU A 400 -3.66 -32.01 -27.86
N ALA A 401 -2.71 -31.75 -28.76
CA ALA A 401 -2.31 -30.42 -29.14
C ALA A 401 -3.32 -29.85 -30.15
N ALA A 402 -4.00 -28.78 -29.79
CA ALA A 402 -4.83 -28.00 -30.70
C ALA A 402 -4.03 -26.79 -31.19
N GLU A 403 -4.11 -26.52 -32.50
CA GLU A 403 -3.48 -25.36 -33.14
C GLU A 403 -4.47 -24.20 -33.20
N ARG A 404 -4.06 -23.00 -32.76
CA ARG A 404 -4.82 -21.76 -32.94
C ARG A 404 -3.94 -20.70 -33.58
N GLU A 405 -4.50 -20.06 -34.59
CA GLU A 405 -3.90 -18.87 -35.20
C GLU A 405 -4.13 -17.68 -34.26
N VAL A 406 -3.03 -17.04 -33.85
CA VAL A 406 -3.05 -15.83 -33.03
C VAL A 406 -2.61 -14.68 -33.91
N GLU A 407 -3.54 -13.75 -34.18
CA GLU A 407 -3.26 -12.48 -34.83
C GLU A 407 -3.07 -11.41 -33.76
N GLN A 408 -1.88 -10.83 -33.69
CA GLN A 408 -1.57 -9.74 -32.77
C GLN A 408 -1.13 -8.52 -33.59
N GLU A 409 -1.83 -7.40 -33.40
CA GLU A 409 -1.60 -6.15 -34.12
C GLU A 409 -1.19 -5.03 -33.16
N ARG A 410 -0.19 -4.22 -33.53
CA ARG A 410 0.26 -3.05 -32.76
C ARG A 410 0.66 -1.89 -33.67
N GLU A 411 0.32 -0.67 -33.26
CA GLU A 411 0.78 0.56 -33.90
C GLU A 411 1.84 1.29 -33.08
N PHE A 412 2.84 1.83 -33.77
CA PHE A 412 3.95 2.59 -33.20
C PHE A 412 4.21 3.85 -34.02
N ASP A 413 4.59 4.94 -33.38
CA ASP A 413 5.20 6.07 -34.09
C ASP A 413 6.74 5.92 -34.14
N LEU A 414 7.36 6.45 -35.19
CA LEU A 414 8.82 6.34 -35.38
C LEU A 414 9.63 6.89 -34.21
N THR A 415 9.16 7.94 -33.54
CA THR A 415 9.87 8.50 -32.38
C THR A 415 9.79 7.53 -31.18
N SER A 416 8.64 6.89 -30.97
CA SER A 416 8.49 5.83 -29.96
C SER A 416 9.42 4.66 -30.25
N LEU A 417 9.66 4.33 -31.52
CA LEU A 417 10.64 3.32 -31.94
C LEU A 417 12.11 3.77 -31.89
N THR A 418 12.40 4.99 -31.43
CA THR A 418 13.75 5.60 -31.50
C THR A 418 14.32 5.72 -32.92
N LEU A 419 13.46 5.71 -33.94
CA LEU A 419 13.79 5.86 -35.37
C LEU A 419 13.52 7.28 -35.90
N ALA A 420 13.19 8.22 -35.00
CA ALA A 420 12.98 9.63 -35.31
C ALA A 420 13.41 10.50 -34.12
N ASP A 421 13.76 11.76 -34.41
CA ASP A 421 14.09 12.75 -33.39
C ASP A 421 12.84 13.21 -32.59
N ALA A 422 13.06 14.08 -31.61
CA ALA A 422 12.02 14.60 -30.72
C ALA A 422 10.94 15.41 -31.48
N GLN A 423 11.26 15.91 -32.67
CA GLN A 423 10.39 16.66 -33.56
C GLN A 423 9.63 15.74 -34.53
N GLY A 424 9.88 14.43 -34.48
CA GLY A 424 9.24 13.44 -35.35
C GLY A 424 9.88 13.32 -36.74
N LYS A 425 11.07 13.90 -36.94
CA LYS A 425 11.83 13.73 -38.18
C LYS A 425 12.59 12.39 -38.12
N PRO A 426 12.41 11.48 -39.10
CA PRO A 426 13.10 10.19 -39.12
C PRO A 426 14.63 10.35 -39.07
N ASP A 427 15.31 9.48 -38.31
CA ASP A 427 16.77 9.33 -38.37
C ASP A 427 17.15 8.48 -39.60
N ARG A 428 18.44 8.20 -39.80
CA ARG A 428 18.90 7.41 -40.97
C ARG A 428 18.22 6.03 -41.06
N ARG A 429 18.01 5.37 -39.91
CA ARG A 429 17.36 4.05 -39.84
C ARG A 429 15.86 4.17 -40.10
N GLY A 430 15.20 5.19 -39.56
CA GLY A 430 13.81 5.50 -39.84
C GLY A 430 13.56 5.82 -41.31
N GLU A 431 14.43 6.62 -41.94
CA GLU A 431 14.37 6.89 -43.38
C GLU A 431 14.53 5.59 -44.20
N ALA A 432 15.45 4.71 -43.79
CA ALA A 432 15.64 3.41 -44.44
C ALA A 432 14.41 2.49 -44.28
N LEU A 433 13.81 2.42 -43.09
CA LEU A 433 12.59 1.63 -42.85
C LEU A 433 11.45 2.14 -43.74
N ILE A 434 11.21 3.45 -43.78
CA ILE A 434 10.18 4.05 -44.65
C ILE A 434 10.46 3.72 -46.12
N ALA A 435 11.72 3.79 -46.56
CA ALA A 435 12.09 3.44 -47.93
C ALA A 435 11.78 1.98 -48.27
N VAL A 436 12.05 1.04 -47.36
CA VAL A 436 11.68 -0.38 -47.51
C VAL A 436 10.16 -0.54 -47.60
N LEU A 437 9.40 0.07 -46.69
CA LEU A 437 7.95 -0.06 -46.63
C LEU A 437 7.26 0.49 -47.89
N ARG A 438 7.70 1.67 -48.35
CA ARG A 438 7.22 2.28 -49.61
C ARG A 438 7.71 1.54 -50.85
N GLY A 439 8.86 0.87 -50.75
CA GLY A 439 9.43 -0.01 -51.77
C GLY A 439 8.84 -1.41 -51.79
N LYS A 440 7.78 -1.69 -51.00
CA LYS A 440 7.18 -3.03 -50.85
C LYS A 440 8.21 -4.10 -50.51
N GLY A 441 9.12 -3.75 -49.61
CA GLY A 441 10.14 -4.66 -49.09
C GLY A 441 11.42 -4.66 -49.89
N VAL A 442 11.55 -3.82 -50.92
CA VAL A 442 12.74 -3.78 -51.77
C VAL A 442 13.32 -2.37 -51.78
N VAL A 443 14.61 -2.26 -51.49
CA VAL A 443 15.35 -0.99 -51.59
C VAL A 443 16.69 -1.19 -52.30
N HIS A 444 17.01 -0.30 -53.24
CA HIS A 444 18.26 -0.32 -54.00
C HIS A 444 19.33 0.52 -53.30
N ARG A 445 20.31 -0.15 -52.68
CA ARG A 445 21.44 0.45 -51.96
C ARG A 445 22.67 -0.46 -52.11
N PRO A 446 23.88 0.07 -52.32
CA PRO A 446 25.10 -0.73 -52.46
C PRO A 446 25.49 -1.38 -51.13
N GLU A 447 26.04 -2.60 -51.16
CA GLU A 447 26.35 -3.43 -49.97
C GLU A 447 27.43 -2.80 -49.08
N ASP A 448 28.53 -2.35 -49.70
CA ASP A 448 29.80 -2.05 -49.04
C ASP A 448 29.78 -0.79 -48.16
N GLU A 449 28.67 -0.04 -48.12
CA GLU A 449 28.53 1.21 -47.36
C GLU A 449 27.17 1.35 -46.65
N ASP A 450 26.34 0.29 -46.59
CA ASP A 450 24.99 0.40 -46.03
C ASP A 450 24.88 -0.02 -44.57
N ASP A 451 25.78 0.54 -43.74
CA ASP A 451 25.72 0.46 -42.27
C ASP A 451 24.31 0.77 -41.74
N THR A 452 23.57 1.64 -42.44
CA THR A 452 22.19 1.99 -42.08
C THR A 452 21.24 0.79 -42.16
N MET A 453 21.35 -0.06 -43.19
CA MET A 453 20.50 -1.27 -43.30
C MET A 453 20.90 -2.33 -42.30
N LEU A 454 22.20 -2.46 -41.98
CA LEU A 454 22.67 -3.37 -40.93
C LEU A 454 22.22 -2.92 -39.54
N GLU A 455 22.29 -1.62 -39.24
CA GLU A 455 21.78 -1.03 -38.00
C GLU A 455 20.25 -1.19 -37.89
N LEU A 456 19.52 -0.99 -39.00
CA LEU A 456 18.08 -1.21 -39.05
C LEU A 456 17.75 -2.70 -38.83
N ASN A 457 18.50 -3.61 -39.45
CA ASN A 457 18.36 -5.06 -39.25
C ASN A 457 18.54 -5.42 -37.77
N GLY A 458 19.64 -4.98 -37.15
CA GLY A 458 19.92 -5.21 -35.74
C GLY A 458 18.82 -4.66 -34.83
N PHE A 459 18.31 -3.46 -35.15
CA PHE A 459 17.15 -2.89 -34.46
C PHE A 459 15.90 -3.78 -34.59
N LEU A 460 15.51 -4.19 -35.81
CA LEU A 460 14.31 -4.99 -36.03
C LEU A 460 14.40 -6.38 -35.36
N CYS A 461 15.54 -7.05 -35.44
CA CYS A 461 15.78 -8.33 -34.76
C CYS A 461 15.65 -8.20 -33.24
N ALA A 462 16.31 -7.20 -32.65
CA ALA A 462 16.24 -6.95 -31.21
C ALA A 462 14.85 -6.47 -30.75
N TRP A 463 14.18 -5.68 -31.59
CA TRP A 463 12.87 -5.14 -31.33
C TRP A 463 11.80 -6.23 -31.32
N ILE A 464 11.79 -7.10 -32.34
CA ILE A 464 10.79 -8.16 -32.54
C ILE A 464 11.13 -9.45 -31.76
N GLY A 465 12.41 -9.65 -31.44
CA GLY A 465 12.90 -10.85 -30.76
C GLY A 465 13.03 -12.06 -31.69
N ILE A 466 13.34 -11.83 -32.97
CA ILE A 466 13.66 -12.86 -33.95
C ILE A 466 15.16 -12.74 -34.26
N ASP A 467 15.92 -13.80 -33.98
CA ASP A 467 17.38 -13.80 -34.12
C ASP A 467 17.84 -13.84 -35.60
N ASP A 468 16.99 -14.31 -36.50
CA ASP A 468 17.26 -14.32 -37.94
C ASP A 468 17.28 -12.91 -38.53
N SER A 469 18.03 -12.70 -39.62
CA SER A 469 18.07 -11.42 -40.33
C SER A 469 16.71 -11.07 -40.96
N ALA A 470 16.21 -9.85 -40.70
CA ALA A 470 15.00 -9.29 -41.29
C ALA A 470 15.14 -8.98 -42.79
N PHE A 471 16.38 -8.84 -43.24
CA PHE A 471 16.71 -8.53 -44.64
C PHE A 471 17.65 -9.58 -45.25
N GLU A 472 17.57 -9.71 -46.56
CA GLU A 472 18.47 -10.47 -47.40
C GLU A 472 19.05 -9.52 -48.47
N PHE A 473 20.37 -9.52 -48.63
CA PHE A 473 21.01 -8.76 -49.70
C PHE A 473 21.12 -9.63 -50.95
N ALA A 474 20.55 -9.15 -52.07
CA ALA A 474 20.67 -9.81 -53.35
C ALA A 474 21.84 -9.20 -54.15
N GLU A 475 23.05 -9.77 -53.95
CA GLU A 475 24.32 -9.29 -54.52
C GLU A 475 24.22 -8.94 -56.01
N PHE A 476 23.66 -9.84 -56.82
CA PHE A 476 23.53 -9.65 -58.27
C PHE A 476 22.63 -8.49 -58.70
N GLN A 477 21.78 -7.99 -57.80
CA GLN A 477 20.80 -6.95 -58.08
C GLN A 477 21.05 -5.66 -57.29
N GLY A 478 22.07 -5.63 -56.41
CA GLY A 478 22.42 -4.46 -55.60
C GLY A 478 21.22 -3.94 -54.78
N LYS A 479 20.49 -4.86 -54.14
CA LYS A 479 19.25 -4.52 -53.43
C LYS A 479 19.07 -5.33 -52.17
N TRP A 480 18.48 -4.70 -51.17
CA TRP A 480 18.00 -5.36 -49.97
C TRP A 480 16.53 -5.78 -50.15
N VAL A 481 16.22 -6.99 -49.71
CA VAL A 481 14.87 -7.57 -49.73
C VAL A 481 14.45 -7.91 -48.30
N ALA A 482 13.31 -7.39 -47.87
CA ALA A 482 12.70 -7.71 -46.58
C ALA A 482 12.17 -9.14 -46.59
N LYS A 483 12.40 -9.87 -45.50
CA LYS A 483 11.84 -11.22 -45.25
C LYS A 483 10.45 -11.19 -44.61
N PHE A 484 9.89 -9.99 -44.42
CA PHE A 484 8.57 -9.74 -43.87
C PHE A 484 7.66 -9.08 -44.91
N GLU A 485 6.36 -9.24 -44.74
CA GLU A 485 5.38 -8.56 -45.58
C GLU A 485 5.44 -7.06 -45.30
N SER A 486 5.58 -6.25 -46.35
CA SER A 486 5.77 -4.81 -46.22
C SER A 486 4.89 -4.01 -47.17
N SER A 487 4.27 -2.97 -46.63
CA SER A 487 3.42 -2.08 -47.41
C SER A 487 3.44 -0.65 -46.85
N SER A 488 2.93 0.31 -47.64
CA SER A 488 2.70 1.68 -47.19
C SER A 488 1.40 2.17 -47.82
N GLU A 489 0.51 2.71 -46.99
CA GLU A 489 -0.71 3.40 -47.40
C GLU A 489 -0.43 4.86 -47.78
N VAL A 490 0.79 5.34 -47.51
CA VAL A 490 1.23 6.68 -47.86
C VAL A 490 1.65 6.70 -49.32
N VAL A 491 0.85 7.37 -50.15
CA VAL A 491 1.19 7.61 -51.56
C VAL A 491 2.50 8.41 -51.63
N PRO A 492 3.55 7.93 -52.32
CA PRO A 492 4.79 8.67 -52.43
C PRO A 492 4.54 10.01 -53.12
N SER A 493 4.86 11.11 -52.43
CA SER A 493 4.91 12.43 -53.06
C SER A 493 5.95 12.35 -54.17
N THR A 494 5.50 12.32 -55.42
CA THR A 494 6.38 12.27 -56.58
C THR A 494 7.13 13.61 -56.63
N ARG A 495 8.33 13.67 -56.04
CA ARG A 495 9.28 14.75 -56.36
C ARG A 495 9.75 14.49 -57.78
N THR A 496 9.10 15.15 -58.72
CA THR A 496 9.51 15.25 -60.12
C THR A 496 10.96 15.73 -60.14
N ALA A 497 11.87 14.83 -60.48
CA ALA A 497 13.25 15.19 -60.78
C ALA A 497 13.26 16.03 -62.06
N THR A 498 13.29 17.36 -61.92
CA THR A 498 13.66 18.23 -63.02
C THR A 498 15.18 18.17 -63.17
N ARG A 499 15.66 17.21 -63.96
CA ARG A 499 16.98 17.25 -64.59
C ARG A 499 17.01 18.53 -65.45
N ARG A 500 17.68 19.58 -65.00
CA ARG A 500 18.16 20.64 -65.89
C ARG A 500 19.51 20.19 -66.44
N ARG A 501 19.54 20.00 -67.76
CA ARG A 501 20.73 20.07 -68.59
C ARG A 501 21.32 21.47 -68.56
#